data_AF-J5WJR2-F1
#
_entry.id   AF-J5WJR2-F1
#
_cell.length_a   1.000
_cell.length_b   1.000
_cell.length_c   1.000
_cell.angle_alpha   90.00
_cell.angle_beta   90.00
_cell.angle_gamma   90.00
#
_symmetry.space_group_name_H-M   'P 1'
#
loop_
_entity.id
_entity.type
_entity.pdbx_description
1 polymer ?
#
loop_
_entity_poly.entity_id
_entity_poly.type
_entity_poly.pdbx_seq_one_letter_code
_entity_poly.pdbx_strand_id
1 'polypeptide(L)' 'MSRDLLKRCHVLVVCGKEIDEGVKNEIAIAQRLKITATTLEGIMTIKKQGQDANEEH' A
#
# COMPACT_ATOMS: atom_id res chain seq x y z
N MET A 1 -3.51 8.99 10.69
CA MET A 1 -4.75 8.19 10.61
C MET A 1 -5.15 7.74 12.00
N SER A 2 -6.41 8.00 12.36
CA SER A 2 -6.97 7.45 13.60
C SER A 2 -6.99 5.93 13.52
N ARG A 3 -6.42 5.24 14.51
CA ARG A 3 -6.34 3.77 14.63
C ARG A 3 -7.67 3.05 14.37
N ASP A 4 -8.78 3.72 14.66
CA ASP A 4 -10.13 3.25 14.41
C ASP A 4 -10.45 3.06 12.91
N LEU A 5 -9.91 3.92 12.04
CA LEU A 5 -10.08 3.79 10.61
C LEU A 5 -9.39 2.53 10.08
N LEU A 6 -8.14 2.28 10.53
CA LEU A 6 -7.40 1.08 10.13
C LEU A 6 -8.16 -0.21 10.52
N LYS A 7 -8.78 -0.27 11.69
CA LYS A 7 -9.57 -1.46 12.10
C LYS A 7 -10.72 -1.82 11.15
N ARG A 8 -11.19 -0.86 10.34
CA ARG A 8 -12.26 -1.04 9.36
C ARG A 8 -11.74 -1.25 7.93
N CYS A 9 -10.44 -1.13 7.71
CA CYS A 9 -9.80 -1.27 6.41
C CYS A 9 -9.32 -2.70 6.18
N HIS A 10 -9.37 -3.15 4.92
CA HIS A 10 -8.74 -4.41 4.48
C HIS A 10 -7.43 -4.17 3.74
N VAL A 11 -7.27 -2.96 3.18
CA VAL A 11 -6.08 -2.54 2.43
C VAL A 11 -5.68 -1.14 2.89
N LEU A 12 -4.37 -0.93 3.08
CA LEU A 12 -3.75 0.37 3.30
C LEU A 12 -2.85 0.67 2.09
N VAL A 13 -3.10 1.80 1.42
CA VAL A 13 -2.24 2.29 0.35
C VAL A 13 -1.59 3.59 0.81
N VAL A 14 -0.26 3.63 0.82
CA VAL A 14 0.52 4.85 1.13
C VAL A 14 0.83 5.56 -0.19
N CYS A 15 0.29 6.78 -0.34
CA CYS A 15 0.41 7.56 -1.57
C CYS A 15 1.49 8.67 -1.53
N GLY A 16 2.20 8.80 -0.42
CA GLY A 16 3.29 9.79 -0.26
C GLY A 16 4.59 9.33 -0.92
N LYS A 17 5.40 10.30 -1.35
CA LYS A 17 6.77 10.04 -1.83
C LYS A 17 7.76 9.80 -0.69
N GLU A 18 7.45 10.36 0.48
CA GLU A 18 8.27 10.23 1.68
C GLU A 18 7.52 9.41 2.73
N ILE A 19 8.26 8.52 3.41
CA ILE A 19 7.74 7.69 4.50
C ILE A 19 8.31 8.26 5.81
N ASP A 20 7.54 9.12 6.46
CA ASP A 20 7.86 9.65 7.78
C ASP A 20 7.53 8.65 8.91
N GLU A 21 7.90 8.97 10.15
CA GLU A 21 7.65 8.12 11.33
C GLU A 21 6.16 7.87 11.60
N GLY A 22 5.30 8.83 11.29
CA GLY A 22 3.84 8.67 11.41
C GLY A 22 3.32 7.60 10.45
N VAL A 23 3.75 7.66 9.20
CA VAL A 23 3.42 6.66 8.17
C VAL A 23 3.98 5.28 8.54
N LYS A 24 5.22 5.20 9.05
CA LYS A 24 5.78 3.93 9.54
C LYS A 24 4.94 3.31 10.64
N ASN A 25 4.49 4.12 11.60
CA ASN A 25 3.63 3.66 12.69
C ASN A 25 2.28 3.14 12.17
N GLU A 26 1.68 3.81 11.18
CA GLU A 26 0.44 3.35 10.54
C GLU A 26 0.61 2.02 9.82
N ILE A 27 1.69 1.86 9.06
CA ILE A 27 2.03 0.59 8.40
C ILE A 27 2.22 -0.52 9.45
N ALA A 28 2.95 -0.24 10.53
CA ALA A 28 3.17 -1.21 11.60
C ALA A 28 1.87 -1.63 12.31
N ILE A 29 0.93 -0.69 12.49
CA ILE A 29 -0.41 -0.99 13.02
C ILE A 29 -1.20 -1.82 12.00
N ALA A 30 -1.17 -1.46 10.71
CA ALA A 30 -1.87 -2.18 9.66
C ALA A 30 -1.39 -3.64 9.55
N GLN A 31 -0.08 -3.87 9.58
CA GLN A 31 0.50 -5.22 9.58
C GLN A 31 0.05 -6.04 10.79
N ARG A 32 0.02 -5.45 12.00
CA ARG A 32 -0.48 -6.13 13.21
C ARG A 32 -1.95 -6.51 13.13
N LEU A 33 -2.75 -5.73 12.40
CA LEU A 33 -4.16 -5.98 12.16
C LEU A 33 -4.41 -6.90 10.95
N LYS A 34 -3.36 -7.47 10.33
CA LYS A 34 -3.43 -8.28 9.11
C LYS A 34 -4.06 -7.55 7.92
N ILE A 35 -3.85 -6.24 7.83
CA ILE A 35 -4.26 -5.41 6.70
C ILE A 35 -3.15 -5.44 5.66
N THR A 36 -3.50 -5.66 4.40
CA THR A 36 -2.54 -5.58 3.29
C THR A 36 -2.08 -4.13 3.14
N ALA A 37 -0.81 -3.86 3.44
CA ALA A 37 -0.20 -2.54 3.27
C ALA A 37 0.66 -2.52 2.00
N THR A 38 0.45 -1.54 1.12
CA THR A 38 1.24 -1.32 -0.09
C THR A 38 1.47 0.16 -0.33
N THR A 39 2.37 0.50 -1.26
CA THR A 39 2.60 1.88 -1.71
C THR A 39 1.94 2.09 -3.07
N LEU A 40 1.66 3.35 -3.41
CA LEU A 40 1.16 3.70 -4.74
C LEU A 40 2.13 3.24 -5.85
N GLU A 41 3.44 3.37 -5.62
CA GLU A 41 4.47 2.82 -6.52
C GLU A 41 4.31 1.32 -6.72
N GLY A 42 4.17 0.55 -5.63
CA GLY A 42 3.99 -0.90 -5.70
C GLY A 42 2.77 -1.31 -6.52
N ILE A 43 1.68 -0.53 -6.49
CA ILE A 43 0.50 -0.77 -7.34
C ILE A 43 0.77 -0.41 -8.80
N MET A 44 1.44 0.72 -9.06
CA MET A 44 1.72 1.18 -10.42
C MET A 44 2.69 0.25 -11.16
N THR A 45 3.69 -0.31 -10.46
CA THR A 45 4.65 -1.27 -11.02
C THR A 45 3.95 -2.51 -11.58
N ILE A 46 2.95 -3.05 -10.87
CA ILE A 46 2.20 -4.23 -11.32
C ILE A 46 1.36 -3.93 -12.56
N LYS A 47 0.72 -2.76 -12.62
CA LYS A 47 -0.04 -2.35 -13.82
C LYS A 47 0.84 -2.32 -15.06
N LYS A 48 2.07 -1.82 -14.92
CA LYS A 48 3.03 -1.77 -16.01
C LYS A 48 3.48 -3.16 -16.45
N GLN A 49 3.86 -4.03 -15.50
CA GLN A 49 4.23 -5.43 -15.81
C GLN A 49 3.13 -6.20 -16.53
N GLY A 50 1.86 -6.00 -16.17
CA GLY A 50 0.73 -6.63 -16.86
C GLY A 50 0.49 -6.13 -18.29
N GLN A 51 0.95 -4.92 -18.62
CA GLN A 51 0.89 -4.35 -19.98
C GLN A 51 2.06 -4.85 -20.83
N ASP A 52 3.30 -4.81 -20.30
CA ASP A 52 4.50 -5.30 -21.00
C ASP A 52 4.34 -6.80 -21.37
N ALA A 53 3.72 -7.62 -20.50
CA ALA A 53 3.48 -9.04 -20.78
C ALA A 53 2.46 -9.31 -21.90
N ASN A 54 1.64 -8.32 -22.28
CA ASN A 54 0.63 -8.46 -23.33
C ASN A 54 1.11 -7.91 -24.69
N GLU A 55 2.29 -7.28 -24.74
CA GLU A 55 2.91 -6.76 -25.97
C GLU A 55 3.88 -7.76 -26.63
N GLU A 56 4.16 -8.90 -25.99
CA GLU A 56 5.01 -9.99 -26.52
C GLU A 56 4.24 -11.10 -27.29
N HIS A 57 3.03 -10.83 -27.78
CA HIS A 57 2.23 -11.76 -28.60
C HIS A 57 1.79 -11.17 -29.94
#